data_AF-X1SIN0-F1
#
_entry.id   AF-X1SIN0-F1
#
_cell.length_a   1.000
_cell.length_b   1.000
_cell.length_c   1.000
_cell.angle_alpha   90.00
_cell.angle_beta   90.00
_cell.angle_gamma   90.00
#
_symmetry.space_group_name_H-M   'P 1'
#
loop_
_entity.id
_entity.type
_entity.pdbx_description
1 polymer ?
#
loop_
_entity_poly.entity_id
_entity_poly.type
_entity_poly.pdbx_seq_one_letter_code
_entity_poly.pdbx_strand_id
1 'polypeptide(L)'
;ANRIFEPGSPSPKKRFAAIKMLSQNNISTWVFVAPSLPYLTDSEKTINQIMAASQNAGANYILFDTLNTYTKVWNNVMRLIKKHFPEAIEFCNYYYNNKTKYKKQLKRKILKIGSNYKIKFRFAF
;
A
#
# COMPACT_ATOMS: atom_id res chain seq x y z
N ALA A 1 2.86 -6.59 -9.64
CA ALA A 1 1.50 -6.10 -9.31
C ALA A 1 1.07 -4.90 -10.15
N ASN A 2 1.70 -3.71 -10.06
CA ASN A 2 1.17 -2.47 -10.66
C ASN A 2 0.80 -2.54 -12.16
N ARG A 3 1.57 -3.23 -13.01
CA ARG A 3 1.22 -3.34 -14.44
C ARG A 3 -0.05 -4.14 -14.72
N ILE A 4 -0.43 -5.02 -13.79
CA ILE A 4 -1.64 -5.85 -13.88
C ILE A 4 -2.85 -5.11 -13.30
N PHE A 5 -2.67 -4.45 -12.15
CA PHE A 5 -3.77 -3.75 -11.47
C PHE A 5 -4.01 -2.32 -11.97
N GLU A 6 -2.96 -1.64 -12.42
CA GLU A 6 -2.98 -0.24 -12.86
C GLU A 6 -2.18 -0.08 -14.17
N PRO A 7 -2.64 -0.71 -15.27
CA PRO A 7 -2.01 -0.52 -16.56
C PRO A 7 -2.06 0.95 -16.97
N GLY A 8 -0.95 1.49 -17.46
CA GLY A 8 -0.83 2.91 -17.82
C GLY A 8 -0.35 3.84 -16.70
N SER A 9 -0.42 3.43 -15.42
CA SER A 9 0.04 4.28 -14.33
C SER A 9 1.55 4.56 -14.38
N PRO A 10 2.00 5.77 -13.97
CA PRO A 10 3.41 6.07 -13.78
C PRO A 10 4.08 5.11 -12.80
N SER A 11 5.34 4.76 -13.07
CA SER A 11 6.12 3.93 -12.15
C SER A 11 6.23 4.57 -10.76
N PRO A 12 6.37 3.79 -9.66
CA PRO A 12 6.65 4.33 -8.34
C PRO A 12 7.80 5.34 -8.32
N LYS A 13 8.90 5.07 -9.05
CA LYS A 13 10.04 5.99 -9.18
C LYS A 13 9.64 7.37 -9.71
N LYS A 14 8.83 7.42 -10.77
CA LYS A 14 8.31 8.68 -11.33
C LYS A 14 7.39 9.41 -10.35
N ARG A 15 6.52 8.67 -9.63
CA ARG A 15 5.64 9.26 -8.60
C ARG A 15 6.43 9.89 -7.46
N PHE A 16 7.46 9.21 -6.93
CA PHE A 16 8.31 9.78 -5.89
C PHE A 16 9.17 10.95 -6.38
N ALA A 17 9.61 10.94 -7.64
CA ALA A 17 10.29 12.11 -8.23
C ALA A 17 9.38 13.34 -8.27
N ALA A 18 8.10 13.16 -8.61
CA ALA A 18 7.11 14.24 -8.56
C ALA A 18 6.89 14.76 -7.13
N ILE A 19 6.74 13.87 -6.15
CA ILE A 19 6.65 14.25 -4.73
C ILE A 19 7.87 15.09 -4.31
N LYS A 20 9.08 14.65 -4.67
CA LYS A 20 10.31 15.37 -4.36
C LYS A 20 10.32 16.79 -4.94
N MET A 21 9.96 16.92 -6.22
CA MET A 21 9.88 18.22 -6.89
C MET A 21 8.86 19.15 -6.22
N LEU A 22 7.67 18.64 -5.90
CA LEU A 22 6.62 19.41 -5.22
C LEU A 22 7.06 19.84 -3.80
N SER A 23 7.62 18.90 -3.04
CA SER A 23 8.11 19.15 -1.67
C SER A 23 9.22 20.21 -1.65
N GLN A 24 10.17 20.17 -2.59
CA GLN A 24 11.23 21.17 -2.74
C GLN A 24 10.70 22.58 -3.06
N ASN A 25 9.49 22.67 -3.62
CA ASN A 25 8.79 23.93 -3.89
C ASN A 25 7.76 24.27 -2.80
N ASN A 26 7.91 23.69 -1.60
CA ASN A 26 7.03 23.90 -0.45
C ASN A 26 5.56 23.50 -0.67
N ILE A 27 5.28 22.64 -1.66
CA ILE A 27 3.94 22.10 -1.89
C ILE A 27 3.78 20.84 -1.03
N SER A 28 2.78 20.84 -0.16
CA SER A 28 2.49 19.71 0.73
C SER A 28 2.02 18.49 -0.06
N THR A 29 2.59 17.33 0.26
CA THR A 29 2.33 16.06 -0.42
C THR A 29 2.24 14.92 0.58
N TRP A 30 1.56 13.84 0.18
CA TRP A 30 1.51 12.60 0.96
C TRP A 30 1.54 11.40 0.03
N VAL A 31 1.84 10.23 0.62
CA VAL A 31 1.80 8.96 -0.10
C VAL A 31 0.60 8.17 0.37
N PHE A 32 -0.28 7.79 -0.56
CA PHE A 32 -1.43 6.95 -0.26
C PHE A 32 -1.19 5.51 -0.72
N VAL A 33 -1.09 4.60 0.25
CA VAL A 33 -0.87 3.17 0.05
C VAL A 33 -2.22 2.46 0.12
N ALA A 34 -2.89 2.41 -1.02
CA ALA A 34 -4.20 1.79 -1.14
C ALA A 34 -4.30 0.97 -2.45
N PRO A 35 -4.74 -0.30 -2.39
CA PRO A 35 -4.92 -1.10 -1.19
C PRO A 35 -3.62 -1.75 -0.70
N SER A 36 -3.47 -1.88 0.61
CA SER A 36 -2.58 -2.85 1.25
C SER A 36 -3.24 -4.23 1.19
N LEU A 37 -2.77 -5.08 0.29
CA LEU A 37 -3.30 -6.40 0.00
C LEU A 37 -2.37 -7.48 0.56
N PRO A 38 -2.93 -8.52 1.21
CA PRO A 38 -2.18 -9.66 1.69
C PRO A 38 -1.33 -10.27 0.57
N TYR A 39 -0.11 -10.70 0.91
CA TYR A 39 0.86 -11.36 0.02
C TYR A 39 1.45 -10.44 -1.06
N LEU A 40 0.70 -9.46 -1.57
CA LEU A 40 1.10 -8.61 -2.68
C LEU A 40 1.82 -7.33 -2.24
N THR A 41 1.27 -6.59 -1.28
CA THR A 41 1.75 -5.24 -0.93
C THR A 41 1.97 -5.04 0.56
N ASP A 42 1.76 -6.07 1.38
CA ASP A 42 1.82 -5.98 2.86
C ASP A 42 3.10 -6.57 3.48
N SER A 43 4.10 -6.94 2.67
CA SER A 43 5.38 -7.47 3.17
C SER A 43 6.16 -6.41 3.94
N GLU A 44 6.97 -6.83 4.92
CA GLU A 44 7.82 -5.91 5.67
C GLU A 44 8.81 -5.16 4.77
N LYS A 45 9.33 -5.84 3.74
CA LYS A 45 10.21 -5.25 2.72
C LYS A 45 9.50 -4.13 1.97
N THR A 46 8.28 -4.37 1.50
CA THR A 46 7.47 -3.38 0.78
C THR A 46 7.18 -2.17 1.66
N ILE A 47 6.78 -2.39 2.91
CA ILE A 47 6.48 -1.30 3.85
C ILE A 47 7.74 -0.46 4.12
N ASN A 48 8.90 -1.09 4.38
CA ASN A 48 10.17 -0.37 4.55
C ASN A 48 10.52 0.49 3.32
N GLN A 49 10.39 -0.07 2.11
CA GLN A 49 10.66 0.67 0.88
C GLN A 49 9.76 1.89 0.72
N ILE A 50 8.47 1.77 1.07
CA ILE A 50 7.53 2.90 1.02
C ILE A 50 7.91 3.95 2.07
N MET A 51 8.21 3.55 3.31
CA MET A 51 8.61 4.47 4.38
C MET A 51 9.85 5.28 3.98
N ALA A 52 10.90 4.58 3.53
CA ALA A 52 12.16 5.19 3.10
C ALA A 52 11.95 6.13 1.91
N ALA A 53 11.25 5.68 0.86
CA ALA A 53 11.04 6.47 -0.34
C ALA A 53 10.18 7.72 -0.07
N SER A 54 9.16 7.61 0.79
CA SER A 54 8.30 8.73 1.16
C SER A 54 9.07 9.78 1.95
N GLN A 55 9.88 9.35 2.94
CA GLN A 55 10.73 10.26 3.71
C GLN A 55 11.77 10.95 2.82
N ASN A 56 12.45 10.21 1.95
CA ASN A 56 13.47 10.74 1.06
C ASN A 56 12.91 11.69 -0.01
N ALA A 57 11.65 11.50 -0.40
CA ALA A 57 10.94 12.39 -1.31
C ALA A 57 10.37 13.64 -0.60
N GLY A 58 10.45 13.73 0.73
CA GLY A 58 9.93 14.88 1.48
C GLY A 58 8.40 14.92 1.58
N ALA A 59 7.73 13.77 1.52
CA ALA A 59 6.29 13.69 1.80
C ALA A 59 5.99 14.04 3.27
N ASN A 60 4.89 14.76 3.51
CA ASN A 60 4.50 15.15 4.87
C ASN A 60 4.04 13.96 5.72
N TYR A 61 3.36 13.00 5.10
CA TYR A 61 2.93 11.77 5.75
C TYR A 61 2.60 10.66 4.75
N ILE A 62 2.37 9.46 5.29
CA ILE A 62 1.88 8.29 4.57
C ILE A 62 0.50 7.91 5.10
N LEU A 63 -0.44 7.58 4.22
CA LEU A 63 -1.75 7.06 4.57
C LEU A 63 -1.86 5.61 4.08
N PHE A 64 -2.19 4.67 4.96
CA PHE A 64 -2.40 3.27 4.61
C PHE A 64 -3.89 2.93 4.62
N ASP A 65 -4.34 2.24 3.57
CA ASP A 65 -5.69 1.68 3.47
C ASP A 65 -5.67 0.19 3.08
N THR A 66 -6.75 -0.52 3.37
CA THR A 66 -6.99 -1.90 2.89
C THR A 66 -8.12 -1.91 1.85
N LEU A 67 -8.27 -2.98 1.10
CA LEU A 67 -9.29 -3.04 0.05
C LEU A 67 -10.72 -3.13 0.62
N ASN A 68 -11.59 -2.18 0.26
CA ASN A 68 -13.03 -2.36 0.50
C ASN A 68 -13.60 -3.46 -0.42
N THR A 69 -13.99 -4.60 0.16
CA THR A 69 -14.37 -5.80 -0.62
C THR A 69 -15.86 -5.84 -1.02
N TYR A 70 -16.45 -4.71 -1.43
CA TYR A 70 -17.79 -4.75 -2.03
C TYR A 70 -17.76 -5.68 -3.26
N THR A 71 -18.86 -6.40 -3.50
CA THR A 71 -18.91 -7.58 -4.41
C THR A 71 -18.21 -7.36 -5.75
N LYS A 72 -18.50 -6.26 -6.45
CA LYS A 72 -17.89 -5.94 -7.75
C LYS A 72 -16.37 -5.76 -7.68
N VAL A 73 -15.88 -5.04 -6.66
CA VAL A 73 -14.45 -4.81 -6.46
C VAL A 73 -13.75 -6.11 -6.12
N TRP A 74 -14.32 -6.90 -5.20
CA TRP A 74 -13.75 -8.18 -4.78
C TRP A 74 -13.64 -9.16 -5.95
N ASN A 75 -14.70 -9.32 -6.74
CA ASN A 75 -14.70 -10.21 -7.90
C ASN A 75 -13.65 -9.81 -8.94
N ASN A 76 -13.50 -8.51 -9.20
CA ASN A 76 -12.49 -8.00 -10.12
C ASN A 76 -11.06 -8.28 -9.63
N VAL A 77 -10.78 -8.01 -8.35
CA VAL A 77 -9.48 -8.29 -7.74
C VAL A 77 -9.20 -9.80 -7.78
N MET A 78 -10.13 -10.64 -7.33
CA MET A 78 -9.95 -12.09 -7.30
C MET A 78 -9.77 -12.69 -8.69
N ARG A 79 -10.42 -12.15 -9.73
CA ARG A 79 -10.18 -12.57 -11.11
C ARG A 79 -8.72 -12.34 -11.52
N LEU A 80 -8.14 -11.19 -11.18
CA LEU A 80 -6.73 -10.89 -11.46
C LEU A 80 -5.78 -11.74 -10.60
N ILE A 81 -6.11 -11.94 -9.32
CA ILE A 81 -5.34 -12.80 -8.41
C ILE A 81 -5.27 -14.23 -8.96
N LYS A 82 -6.42 -14.84 -9.29
CA LYS A 82 -6.47 -16.21 -9.83
C LYS A 82 -5.64 -16.38 -11.11
N LYS A 83 -5.61 -15.34 -11.96
CA LYS A 83 -4.89 -15.38 -13.24
C LYS A 83 -3.38 -15.17 -13.10
N HIS A 84 -2.94 -14.32 -12.17
CA HIS A 84 -1.57 -13.82 -12.16
C HIS A 84 -0.79 -14.09 -10.86
N PHE A 85 -1.48 -14.43 -9.78
CA PHE A 85 -0.91 -14.62 -8.44
C PHE A 85 -1.67 -15.74 -7.70
N PRO A 86 -1.71 -16.97 -8.23
CA PRO A 86 -2.47 -18.06 -7.63
C PRO A 86 -2.07 -18.35 -6.17
N GLU A 87 -0.81 -18.10 -5.81
CA GLU A 87 -0.28 -18.26 -4.45
C GLU A 87 -0.90 -17.27 -3.46
N ALA A 88 -1.44 -16.14 -3.94
CA ALA A 88 -2.09 -15.14 -3.11
C ALA A 88 -3.55 -15.48 -2.77
N ILE A 89 -4.13 -16.52 -3.38
CA ILE A 89 -5.57 -16.85 -3.24
C ILE A 89 -5.93 -17.12 -1.78
N GLU A 90 -5.17 -17.95 -1.07
CA GLU A 90 -5.47 -18.31 0.32
C GLU A 90 -5.39 -17.09 1.25
N PHE A 91 -4.38 -16.23 1.06
CA PHE A 91 -4.23 -15.00 1.82
C PHE A 91 -5.36 -14.00 1.54
N CYS A 92 -5.82 -13.90 0.29
CA CYS A 92 -6.94 -13.07 -0.09
C CYS A 92 -8.25 -13.60 0.54
N ASN A 93 -8.51 -14.91 0.47
CA ASN A 93 -9.67 -15.53 1.10
C ASN A 93 -9.65 -15.35 2.63
N TYR A 94 -8.48 -15.51 3.25
CA TYR A 94 -8.30 -15.22 4.67
C TYR A 94 -8.68 -13.78 4.97
N TYR A 95 -8.20 -12.81 4.20
CA TYR A 95 -8.54 -11.40 4.37
C TYR A 95 -10.03 -11.13 4.24
N TYR A 96 -10.69 -11.69 3.22
CA TYR A 96 -12.13 -11.52 3.00
C TYR A 96 -12.94 -11.96 4.22
N ASN A 97 -12.59 -13.10 4.80
CA ASN A 97 -13.29 -13.69 5.96
C ASN A 97 -12.84 -13.09 7.31
N ASN A 98 -11.64 -12.50 7.40
CA ASN A 98 -11.02 -12.08 8.66
C ASN A 98 -10.53 -10.62 8.65
N LYS A 99 -11.23 -9.72 7.94
CA LYS A 99 -10.79 -8.33 7.71
C LYS A 99 -10.29 -7.62 8.96
N THR A 100 -11.05 -7.64 10.05
CA THR A 100 -10.69 -6.97 11.31
C THR A 100 -9.38 -7.51 11.87
N LYS A 101 -9.18 -8.83 11.85
CA LYS A 101 -7.97 -9.48 12.34
C LYS A 101 -6.77 -9.14 11.46
N TYR A 102 -6.91 -9.18 10.14
CA TYR A 102 -5.88 -8.76 9.21
C TYR A 102 -5.50 -7.29 9.40
N LYS A 103 -6.50 -6.38 9.44
CA LYS A 103 -6.28 -4.94 9.70
C LYS A 103 -5.48 -4.71 10.98
N LYS A 104 -5.84 -5.40 12.07
CA LYS A 104 -5.11 -5.31 13.35
C LYS A 104 -3.65 -5.78 13.22
N GLN A 105 -3.40 -6.89 12.51
CA GLN A 105 -2.05 -7.40 12.26
C GLN A 105 -1.23 -6.45 11.38
N LEU A 106 -1.81 -5.96 10.29
CA LEU A 106 -1.18 -5.00 9.39
C LEU A 106 -0.83 -3.70 10.12
N LYS A 107 -1.76 -3.17 10.92
CA LYS A 107 -1.52 -1.96 11.73
C LYS A 107 -0.33 -2.15 12.69
N ARG A 108 -0.25 -3.29 13.39
CA ARG A 108 0.90 -3.63 14.26
C ARG A 108 2.21 -3.72 13.48
N LYS A 109 2.19 -4.37 12.31
CA LYS A 109 3.35 -4.49 11.41
C LYS A 109 3.84 -3.10 10.97
N ILE A 110 2.94 -2.24 10.51
CA ILE A 110 3.27 -0.87 10.07
C ILE A 110 3.78 -0.03 11.23
N LEU A 111 3.17 -0.11 12.42
CA LEU A 111 3.66 0.60 13.61
C LEU A 111 5.08 0.17 14.00
N LYS A 112 5.36 -1.13 14.02
CA LYS A 112 6.69 -1.68 14.32
C LYS A 112 7.76 -1.22 13.33
N ILE A 113 7.45 -1.21 12.03
CA ILE A 113 8.40 -0.77 11.00
C ILE A 113 8.55 0.76 11.03
N GLY A 114 7.43 1.47 11.14
CA GLY A 114 7.36 2.92 11.09
C GLY A 114 8.11 3.61 12.23
N SER A 115 8.32 2.94 13.38
CA SER A 115 9.13 3.50 14.48
C SER A 115 10.59 3.76 14.09
N ASN A 116 11.09 3.17 13.01
CA ASN A 116 12.45 3.37 12.49
C ASN A 116 12.57 4.58 11.57
N TYR A 117 11.47 5.30 11.29
CA TYR A 117 11.42 6.42 10.35
C TYR A 117 10.86 7.67 11.04
N LYS A 118 11.27 8.85 10.55
CA LYS A 118 10.81 10.15 11.06
C LYS A 118 9.51 10.60 10.38
N ILE A 119 9.19 10.05 9.20
CA ILE A 119 7.97 10.40 8.49
C ILE A 119 6.72 9.96 9.26
N LYS A 120 5.73 10.86 9.34
CA LYS A 120 4.44 10.57 9.98
C LYS A 120 3.64 9.59 9.12
N PHE A 121 2.83 8.74 9.74
CA PHE A 121 1.90 7.88 9.02
C PHE A 121 0.56 7.73 9.75
N ARG A 122 -0.48 7.42 8.98
CA ARG A 122 -1.88 7.30 9.42
C ARG A 122 -2.54 6.09 8.77
N PHE A 123 -3.69 5.70 9.31
CA PHE A 123 -4.49 4.57 8.82
C PHE A 123 -5.89 5.08 8.45
N ALA A 124 -6.40 4.68 7.28
CA ALA A 124 -7.76 4.96 6.82
C ALA A 124 -8.75 3.82 7.15
N PHE A 125 -8.31 2.80 7.91
CA PHE A 125 -9.01 1.53 8.08
C PHE A 125 -9.13 1.05 9.52
#